data_AF-A0AAW6DHT8-F1
#
_entry.id   AF-A0AAW6DHT8-F1
#
_cell.length_a   1.000
_cell.length_b   1.000
_cell.length_c   1.000
_cell.angle_alpha   90.00
_cell.angle_beta   90.00
_cell.angle_gamma   90.00
#
_symmetry.space_group_name_H-M   'P 1'
#
loop_
_entity.id
_entity.type
_entity.pdbx_description
1 polymer ?
#
loop_
_entity_poly.entity_id
_entity_poly.type
_entity_poly.pdbx_seq_one_letter_code
_entity_poly.pdbx_strand_id
1 'polypeptide(L)'
;MRVGLIDCDSHNFFNFPLMKISSYHKQLGSTVEFADMGTYYDVLYVSKIFTESKEPELPDYSVMFWGGSGYDLENRLPEEIGNCYPELTKDTAYGFLTRGCPRKNHSFCITLEKDGYISRKAADLSGF
;
A
#
# COMPACT_ATOMS: atom_id res chain seq x y z
N MET A 1 18.05 -6.24 8.17
CA MET A 1 16.94 -7.03 7.61
C MET A 1 16.81 -6.67 6.13
N ARG A 2 16.50 -7.64 5.27
CA ARG A 2 16.24 -7.46 3.84
C ARG A 2 14.73 -7.54 3.59
N VAL A 3 14.18 -6.47 3.05
CA VAL A 3 12.74 -6.31 2.80
C VAL A 3 12.49 -6.25 1.30
N GLY A 4 11.67 -7.18 0.81
CA GLY A 4 11.25 -7.23 -0.59
C GLY A 4 9.89 -6.56 -0.77
N LEU A 5 9.73 -5.82 -1.87
CA LEU A 5 8.46 -5.22 -2.27
C LEU A 5 8.02 -5.80 -3.61
N ILE A 6 6.76 -6.22 -3.71
CA ILE A 6 6.14 -6.67 -4.96
C ILE A 6 4.92 -5.80 -5.26
N ASP A 7 4.93 -5.18 -6.42
CA ASP A 7 3.81 -4.40 -6.96
C ASP A 7 3.14 -5.18 -8.11
N CYS A 8 1.99 -5.79 -7.83
CA CYS A 8 1.27 -6.63 -8.80
C CYS A 8 0.70 -5.84 -9.98
N ASP A 9 0.50 -4.54 -9.81
CA ASP A 9 -0.22 -3.68 -10.77
C ASP A 9 0.69 -2.63 -11.41
N SER A 10 2.01 -2.80 -11.36
CA SER A 10 3.02 -1.80 -11.76
C SER A 10 2.82 -1.32 -13.21
N HIS A 11 2.03 -0.27 -13.42
CA HIS A 11 1.61 0.27 -14.72
C HIS A 11 1.74 1.81 -14.74
N ASN A 12 2.95 2.31 -14.47
CA ASN A 12 3.31 3.75 -14.44
C ASN A 12 2.73 4.57 -13.27
N PHE A 13 2.06 3.95 -12.31
CA PHE A 13 1.54 4.63 -11.11
C PHE A 13 2.31 4.21 -9.85
N PHE A 14 2.56 5.19 -8.99
CA PHE A 14 3.23 4.96 -7.71
C PHE A 14 2.35 4.17 -6.75
N ASN A 15 2.84 3.02 -6.29
CA ASN A 15 2.22 2.26 -5.21
C ASN A 15 2.54 2.90 -3.86
N PHE A 16 1.68 3.83 -3.45
CA PHE A 16 1.89 4.64 -2.24
C PHE A 16 2.02 3.83 -0.93
N PRO A 17 1.23 2.77 -0.67
CA PRO A 17 1.48 1.87 0.45
C PRO A 17 2.89 1.27 0.49
N LEU A 18 3.40 0.74 -0.63
CA LEU A 18 4.75 0.18 -0.70
C LEU A 18 5.83 1.24 -0.48
N MET A 19 5.59 2.48 -0.92
CA MET A 19 6.49 3.60 -0.65
C MET A 19 6.58 3.92 0.85
N LYS A 20 5.46 3.89 1.58
CA LYS A 20 5.45 4.09 3.03
C LYS A 20 6.16 2.96 3.77
N ILE A 21 5.90 1.72 3.38
CA ILE A 21 6.63 0.53 3.87
C ILE A 21 8.13 0.72 3.67
N SER A 22 8.54 1.17 2.48
CA SER A 22 9.94 1.41 2.15
C SER A 22 10.59 2.42 3.10
N SER A 23 9.95 3.58 3.27
CA SER A 23 10.47 4.61 4.16
C SER A 23 10.54 4.17 5.62
N TYR A 24 9.52 3.47 6.12
CA TYR A 24 9.51 2.94 7.49
C TYR A 24 10.70 2.00 7.74
N HIS A 25 10.88 0.99 6.88
CA HIS A 25 11.94 -0.01 7.07
C HIS A 25 13.34 0.58 6.89
N LYS A 26 13.52 1.53 5.95
CA LYS A 26 14.78 2.26 5.79
C LYS A 26 15.15 3.08 7.02
N GLN A 27 14.18 3.72 7.68
CA GLN A 27 14.42 4.46 8.93
C GLN A 27 14.91 3.56 10.07
N LEU A 28 14.50 2.29 10.05
CA LEU A 28 14.99 1.25 10.98
C LEU A 28 16.35 0.65 10.57
N GLY A 29 16.97 1.13 9.49
CA GLY A 29 18.25 0.62 8.99
C GLY A 29 18.14 -0.68 8.18
N SER A 30 16.95 -1.03 7.69
CA SER A 30 16.75 -2.20 6.82
C SER A 30 17.08 -1.87 5.37
N THR A 31 17.51 -2.89 4.62
CA THR A 31 17.66 -2.81 3.16
C THR A 31 16.30 -3.08 2.54
N VAL A 32 15.79 -2.16 1.73
CA VAL A 32 14.50 -2.30 1.04
C VAL A 32 14.68 -2.18 -0.46
N GLU A 33 14.13 -3.13 -1.20
CA GLU A 33 14.22 -3.18 -2.66
C GLU A 33 12.98 -3.85 -3.26
N PHE A 34 12.76 -3.66 -4.57
CA PHE A 34 11.80 -4.50 -5.28
C PHE A 34 12.33 -5.93 -5.33
N ALA A 35 11.43 -6.88 -5.11
CA ALA A 35 11.82 -8.27 -4.93
C ALA A 35 12.39 -8.88 -6.22
N ASP A 36 13.47 -9.64 -6.08
CA ASP A 36 14.10 -10.41 -7.15
C ASP A 36 14.09 -11.91 -6.82
N MET A 37 13.83 -12.75 -7.83
CA MET A 37 13.62 -14.20 -7.66
C MET A 37 14.86 -14.95 -7.16
N GLY A 38 16.06 -14.38 -7.30
CA GLY A 38 17.31 -14.98 -6.81
C GLY A 38 17.68 -14.60 -5.38
N THR A 39 16.83 -13.85 -4.68
CA THR A 39 17.16 -13.23 -3.40
C THR A 39 16.29 -13.76 -2.26
N TYR A 40 16.90 -14.05 -1.11
CA TYR A 40 16.17 -14.33 0.13
C TYR A 40 15.78 -13.04 0.86
N TYR A 41 14.51 -12.95 1.28
CA TYR A 41 13.99 -11.82 2.04
C TYR A 41 13.54 -12.21 3.45
N ASP A 42 13.90 -11.43 4.46
CA ASP A 42 13.39 -11.65 5.81
C ASP A 42 11.88 -11.31 5.87
N VAL A 43 11.49 -10.24 5.17
CA VAL A 43 10.08 -9.82 5.06
C VAL A 43 9.75 -9.46 3.62
N LEU A 44 8.65 -10.00 3.10
CA LEU A 44 8.13 -9.72 1.77
C LEU A 44 6.77 -9.03 1.86
N TYR A 45 6.61 -7.87 1.21
CA TYR A 45 5.33 -7.18 1.09
C TYR A 45 4.83 -7.27 -0.34
N VAL A 46 3.61 -7.75 -0.51
CA VAL A 46 2.92 -7.83 -1.80
C VAL A 46 1.73 -6.90 -1.80
N SER A 47 1.67 -6.00 -2.77
CA SER A 47 0.54 -5.09 -2.94
C SER A 47 -0.19 -5.37 -4.25
N LYS A 48 -1.50 -5.60 -4.15
CA LYS A 48 -2.42 -5.73 -5.29
C LYS A 48 -3.66 -4.87 -5.11
N ILE A 49 -3.95 -4.05 -6.10
CA ILE A 49 -5.05 -3.08 -6.15
C ILE A 49 -6.25 -3.67 -6.88
N PHE A 50 -6.01 -4.35 -8.00
CA PHE A 50 -7.07 -4.92 -8.82
C PHE A 50 -7.19 -6.43 -8.59
N THR A 51 -8.42 -6.91 -8.39
CA THR A 51 -8.70 -8.34 -8.18
C THR A 51 -8.24 -9.19 -9.36
N GLU A 52 -8.26 -8.63 -10.57
CA GLU A 52 -8.04 -9.37 -11.82
C GLU A 52 -6.55 -9.44 -12.20
N SER A 53 -5.70 -8.73 -11.47
CA SER A 53 -4.25 -8.79 -11.66
C SER A 53 -3.72 -10.15 -11.26
N LYS A 54 -2.75 -10.64 -12.04
CA LYS A 54 -2.13 -11.94 -11.82
C LYS A 54 -1.39 -11.96 -10.48
N GLU A 55 -1.42 -13.12 -9.84
CA GLU A 55 -0.57 -13.36 -8.68
C GLU A 55 0.91 -13.34 -9.10
N PRO A 56 1.79 -12.74 -8.29
CA PRO A 56 3.21 -12.66 -8.60
C PRO A 56 3.89 -14.01 -8.35
N GLU A 57 5.01 -14.23 -9.03
CA GLU A 57 5.97 -15.24 -8.59
C GLU A 57 6.67 -14.74 -7.33
N LEU A 58 6.96 -15.66 -6.40
CA LEU A 58 7.49 -15.32 -5.08
C LEU A 58 8.93 -15.83 -4.94
N PRO A 59 9.87 -14.97 -4.48
CA PRO A 59 11.21 -15.41 -4.09
C PRO A 59 11.15 -16.20 -2.76
N ASP A 60 12.31 -16.63 -2.27
CA ASP A 60 12.39 -17.21 -0.92
C ASP A 60 12.23 -16.12 0.15
N TYR A 61 11.46 -16.40 1.20
CA TYR A 61 11.23 -15.46 2.31
C TYR A 61 11.04 -16.12 3.67
N SER A 62 11.18 -15.34 4.76
CA SER A 62 10.79 -15.78 6.12
C SER A 62 9.32 -15.47 6.43
N VAL A 63 8.90 -14.22 6.26
CA VAL A 63 7.53 -13.75 6.55
C VAL A 63 7.00 -12.93 5.37
N MET A 64 5.71 -13.06 5.09
CA MET A 64 5.06 -12.34 3.99
C MET A 64 3.76 -11.68 4.42
N PHE A 65 3.52 -10.49 3.88
CA PHE A 65 2.30 -9.71 4.05
C PHE A 65 1.70 -9.36 2.70
N TRP A 66 0.42 -9.68 2.52
CA TRP A 66 -0.37 -9.29 1.37
C TRP A 66 -1.21 -8.07 1.73
N GLY A 67 -1.40 -7.14 0.79
CA GLY A 67 -2.21 -5.97 1.02
C GLY A 67 -2.76 -5.34 -0.25
N GLY A 68 -3.73 -4.46 -0.08
CA GLY A 68 -4.40 -3.75 -1.16
C GLY A 68 -5.76 -4.35 -1.51
N SER A 69 -6.57 -3.52 -2.17
CA SER A 69 -8.00 -3.79 -2.42
C SER A 69 -8.24 -5.00 -3.33
N GLY A 70 -7.21 -5.48 -4.03
CA GLY A 70 -7.27 -6.68 -4.85
C GLY A 70 -7.23 -7.98 -4.04
N TYR A 71 -6.88 -7.91 -2.75
CA TYR A 71 -6.91 -9.05 -1.83
C TYR A 71 -7.99 -8.88 -0.75
N ASP A 72 -8.06 -7.71 -0.12
CA ASP A 72 -8.97 -7.44 0.99
C ASP A 72 -9.29 -5.94 1.08
N LEU A 73 -10.55 -5.64 1.39
CA LEU A 73 -11.03 -4.28 1.62
C LEU A 73 -10.88 -3.82 3.07
N GLU A 74 -10.64 -4.72 4.02
CA GLU A 74 -10.46 -4.43 5.45
C GLU A 74 -9.00 -4.22 5.84
N ASN A 75 -8.06 -4.90 5.18
CA ASN A 75 -6.62 -4.78 5.44
C ASN A 75 -6.15 -3.32 5.45
N ARG A 76 -5.43 -2.93 6.50
CA ARG A 76 -4.83 -1.61 6.69
C ARG A 76 -3.35 -1.78 7.01
N LEU A 77 -2.55 -0.82 6.53
CA LEU A 77 -1.20 -0.65 7.04
C LEU A 77 -1.26 -0.31 8.54
N PRO A 78 -0.34 -0.86 9.36
CA PRO A 78 -0.12 -0.39 10.72
C PRO A 78 0.06 1.13 10.75
N GLU A 79 -0.41 1.78 11.80
CA GLU A 79 -0.42 3.24 11.90
C GLU A 79 1.01 3.83 11.82
N GLU A 80 2.01 3.17 12.40
CA GLU A 80 3.40 3.66 12.34
C GLU A 80 3.92 3.71 10.91
N ILE A 81 3.59 2.70 10.10
CA ILE A 81 3.95 2.66 8.67
C ILE A 81 3.09 3.64 7.89
N GLY A 82 1.79 3.67 8.18
CA GLY A 82 0.82 4.55 7.54
C GLY A 82 1.13 6.04 7.69
N ASN A 83 1.80 6.43 8.77
CA ASN A 83 2.21 7.82 9.04
C ASN A 83 3.61 8.16 8.51
N CYS A 84 4.33 7.21 7.90
CA CYS A 84 5.60 7.52 7.24
C CYS A 84 5.39 8.30 5.93
N TYR A 85 6.31 9.23 5.69
CA TYR A 85 6.37 10.01 4.46
C TYR A 85 7.39 9.44 3.49
N PRO A 86 6.97 9.08 2.27
CA PRO A 86 7.89 8.57 1.27
C PRO A 86 8.95 9.57 0.81
N GLU A 87 10.19 9.11 0.67
CA GLU A 87 11.30 9.92 0.17
C GLU A 87 11.05 10.49 -1.23
N LEU A 88 10.37 9.72 -2.10
CA LEU A 88 10.07 10.07 -3.49
C LEU A 88 8.94 11.11 -3.64
N THR A 89 8.37 11.59 -2.52
CA THR A 89 7.29 12.59 -2.51
C THR A 89 7.76 13.98 -2.06
N LYS A 90 9.06 14.25 -2.18
CA LYS A 90 9.64 15.53 -1.79
C LYS A 90 8.87 16.69 -2.43
N ASP A 91 8.39 17.60 -1.59
CA ASP A 91 7.60 18.79 -1.95
C ASP A 91 6.20 18.50 -2.55
N THR A 92 5.70 17.25 -2.48
CA THR A 92 4.37 16.87 -2.98
C THR A 92 3.63 15.97 -2.00
N ALA A 93 2.48 16.44 -1.50
CA ALA A 93 1.59 15.66 -0.65
C ALA A 93 0.72 14.70 -1.48
N TYR A 94 0.78 13.39 -1.17
CA TYR A 94 -0.12 12.39 -1.72
C TYR A 94 -1.02 11.78 -0.63
N GLY A 95 -2.32 11.73 -0.90
CA GLY A 95 -3.28 10.98 -0.10
C GLY A 95 -4.70 11.53 -0.21
N PHE A 96 -5.51 11.18 0.79
CA PHE A 96 -6.93 11.50 0.80
C PHE A 96 -7.28 12.34 2.01
N LEU A 97 -7.80 13.56 1.78
CA LEU A 97 -8.38 14.40 2.84
C LEU A 97 -9.72 13.87 3.33
N THR A 98 -10.44 13.16 2.46
CA THR A 98 -11.75 12.55 2.74
C THR A 98 -11.82 11.13 2.21
N ARG A 99 -12.56 10.26 2.89
CA ARG A 99 -12.84 8.88 2.48
C ARG A 99 -14.34 8.59 2.58
N GLY A 100 -14.81 7.60 1.82
CA GLY A 100 -16.22 7.22 1.73
C GLY A 100 -16.91 7.76 0.47
N CYS A 101 -17.97 7.08 0.03
CA CYS A 101 -18.73 7.45 -1.16
C CYS A 101 -20.19 7.79 -0.78
N PRO A 102 -20.63 9.06 -0.84
CA PRO A 102 -21.99 9.46 -0.46
C PRO A 102 -23.04 9.14 -1.54
N ARG A 103 -22.62 8.65 -2.71
CA ARG A 103 -23.53 8.36 -3.82
C ARG A 103 -24.31 7.09 -3.53
N LYS A 104 -25.64 7.16 -3.64
CA LYS A 104 -26.52 6.01 -3.49
C LYS A 104 -26.74 5.30 -4.83
N ASN A 105 -26.98 3.99 -4.79
CA ASN A 105 -27.43 3.15 -5.91
C ASN A 105 -26.49 3.08 -7.12
N HIS A 106 -25.26 2.62 -6.91
CA HIS A 106 -24.33 2.28 -7.99
C HIS A 106 -23.52 1.03 -7.62
N SER A 107 -23.23 0.19 -8.61
CA SER A 107 -22.57 -1.11 -8.42
C SER A 107 -21.08 -1.11 -8.77
N PHE A 108 -20.57 -0.04 -9.39
CA PHE A 108 -19.21 0.01 -9.90
C PHE A 108 -18.16 0.46 -8.86
N CYS A 109 -18.57 0.87 -7.66
CA CYS A 109 -17.67 1.50 -6.68
C CYS A 109 -17.49 0.63 -5.44
N ILE A 110 -16.26 0.16 -5.25
CA ILE A 110 -15.86 -0.59 -4.05
C ILE A 110 -15.76 0.28 -2.78
N THR A 111 -15.71 1.61 -2.91
CA THR A 111 -15.55 2.54 -1.78
C THR A 111 -16.69 2.46 -0.77
N LEU A 112 -17.89 2.06 -1.20
CA LEU A 112 -19.03 1.85 -0.30
C LEU A 112 -18.74 0.78 0.74
N GLU A 113 -18.16 -0.33 0.31
CA GLU A 113 -17.74 -1.44 1.17
C GLU A 113 -16.46 -1.08 1.93
N LYS A 114 -15.46 -0.55 1.22
CA LYS A 114 -14.13 -0.24 1.78
C LYS A 114 -14.11 0.91 2.79
N ASP A 115 -14.80 2.00 2.52
CA ASP A 115 -14.72 3.26 3.27
C ASP A 115 -16.08 3.78 3.76
N GLY A 116 -17.19 3.15 3.36
CA GLY A 116 -18.54 3.46 3.82
C GLY A 116 -19.33 4.45 2.96
N TYR A 117 -20.60 4.61 3.32
CA TYR A 117 -21.62 5.42 2.61
C TYR A 117 -21.60 6.92 2.96
N ILE A 118 -20.69 7.36 3.84
CA ILE A 118 -20.62 8.74 4.32
C ILE A 118 -19.22 9.28 4.00
N SER A 119 -19.16 10.43 3.34
CA SER A 119 -17.89 11.15 3.19
C SER A 119 -17.47 11.69 4.55
N ARG A 120 -16.33 11.21 5.05
CA ARG A 120 -15.75 11.62 6.32
C ARG A 120 -14.35 12.20 6.11
N LYS A 121 -13.96 13.14 6.96
CA LYS A 121 -12.58 13.61 7.04
C LYS A 121 -11.67 12.44 7.39
N ALA A 122 -10.58 12.29 6.65
CA ALA A 122 -9.63 11.19 6.79
C ALA A 122 -8.26 11.66 7.27
N ALA A 123 -7.89 12.91 7.02
CA ALA A 123 -6.62 13.48 7.44
C ALA A 123 -6.66 15.00 7.54
N ASP A 124 -5.69 15.57 8.24
CA ASP A 124 -5.38 17.00 8.30
C ASP A 124 -4.21 17.32 7.37
N LEU A 125 -4.14 18.57 6.88
CA LEU A 125 -3.01 19.02 6.05
C LEU A 125 -1.66 18.96 6.78
N SER A 126 -1.66 19.04 8.11
CA SER A 126 -0.46 18.84 8.94
C SER A 126 0.03 17.39 8.94
N GLY A 127 -0.80 16.45 8.49
CA GLY A 127 -0.45 15.04 8.26
C GLY A 127 -0.06 14.76 6.80
N PHE A 128 0.26 15.81 6.03
CA PHE A 128 0.86 15.72 4.70
C PHE A 128 2.18 16.48 4.56
#